data_AF-A0A1X1GTH4-F1
#
_entry.id   AF-A0A1X1GTH4-F1
#
_cell.length_a   1.000
_cell.length_b   1.000
_cell.length_c   1.000
_cell.angle_alpha   90.00
_cell.angle_beta   90.00
_cell.angle_gamma   90.00
#
_symmetry.space_group_name_H-M   'P 1'
#
loop_
_entity.id
_entity.type
_entity.pdbx_description
1 polymer ?
#
loop_
_entity_poly.entity_id
_entity_poly.type
_entity_poly.pdbx_seq_one_letter_code
_entity_poly.pdbx_strand_id
1 'polypeptide(L)'
;MYGTIQLSEVLFNSHIGSLSKAKASLAGVGKPSFNTTATSKGLDLYQEQFNELHSLVQTYATLLETDIALMAGTGKEMHRTDSVLGQNMFPGLQ
;
A
#
# COMPACT_ATOMS: atom_id res chain seq x y z
N MET A 1 -3.47 19.28 22.30
CA MET A 1 -2.25 18.47 22.18
C MET A 1 -2.02 17.83 23.53
N TYR A 2 -2.37 16.55 23.73
CA TYR A 2 -1.72 15.68 24.72
C TYR A 2 -2.05 14.24 24.34
N GLY A 3 -1.41 13.80 23.25
CA GLY A 3 -1.00 12.42 23.14
C GLY A 3 0.38 12.30 23.78
N THR A 4 0.67 11.21 24.49
CA THR A 4 2.00 10.94 25.05
C THR A 4 3.08 10.73 23.99
N ILE A 5 2.68 10.33 22.78
CA ILE A 5 3.49 10.08 21.60
C ILE A 5 3.04 11.10 20.55
N GLN A 6 3.93 11.99 20.10
CA GLN A 6 3.59 13.02 19.10
C GLN A 6 3.40 12.42 17.69
N LEU A 7 2.36 11.60 17.50
CA LEU A 7 2.00 11.04 16.21
C LEU A 7 1.32 12.11 15.37
N SER A 8 2.00 12.56 14.31
CA SER A 8 1.41 13.47 13.33
C SER A 8 0.45 12.71 12.43
N GLU A 9 -0.84 12.88 12.67
CA GLU A 9 -1.91 12.32 11.84
C GLU A 9 -1.78 12.76 10.37
N VAL A 10 -1.40 14.03 10.14
CA VAL A 10 -1.21 14.59 8.79
C VAL A 10 -0.10 13.86 8.04
N LEU A 11 1.07 13.69 8.67
CA LEU A 11 2.20 13.00 8.05
C LEU A 11 1.89 11.51 7.84
N PHE A 12 1.24 10.87 8.81
CA PHE A 12 0.83 9.47 8.70
C PHE A 12 -0.15 9.25 7.53
N ASN A 13 -1.22 10.03 7.46
CA ASN A 13 -2.21 9.92 6.39
C ASN A 13 -1.61 10.25 5.01
N SER A 14 -0.69 11.22 4.95
CA SER A 14 0.06 11.51 3.72
C SER A 14 0.91 10.33 3.27
N HIS A 15 1.55 9.62 4.21
CA HIS A 15 2.35 8.44 3.91
C HIS A 15 1.47 7.28 3.41
N ILE A 16 0.37 6.96 4.10
CA ILE A 16 -0.60 5.95 3.66
C ILE A 16 -1.12 6.28 2.26
N GLY A 17 -1.51 7.53 2.01
CA GLY A 17 -1.97 7.96 0.69
C GLY A 17 -0.91 7.80 -0.41
N SER A 18 0.37 8.01 -0.09
CA SER A 18 1.47 7.79 -1.03
C SER A 18 1.65 6.31 -1.36
N LEU A 19 1.56 5.42 -0.35
CA LEU A 19 1.59 3.98 -0.54
C LEU A 19 0.41 3.50 -1.40
N SER A 20 -0.80 3.99 -1.13
CA SER A 20 -1.99 3.67 -1.93
C SER A 20 -1.83 4.07 -3.40
N LYS A 21 -1.24 5.24 -3.68
CA LYS A 21 -0.94 5.67 -5.04
C LYS A 21 0.09 4.77 -5.72
N ALA A 22 1.17 4.42 -5.02
CA ALA A 22 2.19 3.50 -5.56
C ALA A 22 1.59 2.12 -5.90
N LYS A 23 0.76 1.57 -5.00
CA LYS A 23 0.00 0.34 -5.25
C LYS A 23 -0.89 0.46 -6.48
N ALA A 24 -1.64 1.55 -6.61
CA ALA A 24 -2.52 1.79 -7.75
C ALA A 24 -1.76 1.85 -9.08
N SER A 25 -0.57 2.46 -9.09
CA SER A 25 0.31 2.45 -10.27
C SER A 25 0.76 1.04 -10.66
N LEU A 26 1.03 0.15 -9.70
CA LEU A 26 1.34 -1.26 -9.97
C LEU A 26 0.12 -2.03 -10.49
N ALA A 27 -1.02 -1.90 -9.83
CA ALA A 27 -2.27 -2.55 -10.24
C ALA A 27 -2.74 -2.11 -11.64
N GLY A 28 -2.44 -0.86 -12.01
CA GLY A 28 -2.77 -0.27 -13.30
C GLY A 28 -1.90 -0.76 -14.46
N VAL A 29 -0.87 -1.57 -14.22
CA VAL A 29 -0.08 -2.17 -15.29
C VAL A 29 -0.97 -3.11 -16.09
N GLY A 30 -1.25 -2.74 -17.34
CA GLY A 30 -2.11 -3.49 -18.23
C GLY A 30 -1.51 -4.82 -18.66
N LYS A 31 -2.38 -5.76 -19.04
CA LYS A 31 -1.97 -7.04 -19.60
C LYS A 31 -1.12 -6.81 -20.86
N PRO A 32 0.04 -7.48 -20.99
CA PRO A 32 0.83 -7.42 -22.21
C PRO A 32 0.02 -7.84 -23.43
N SER A 33 0.15 -7.09 -24.53
CA SER A 33 -0.41 -7.45 -25.83
C SER A 33 0.73 -7.63 -26.82
N PHE A 34 0.73 -8.76 -27.53
CA PHE A 34 1.77 -9.11 -28.47
C PHE A 34 1.18 -9.18 -29.87
N ASN A 35 1.71 -8.37 -30.79
CA ASN A 35 1.36 -8.45 -32.19
C ASN A 35 2.59 -8.94 -32.94
N THR A 36 2.76 -10.26 -33.00
CA THR A 36 3.88 -10.89 -33.71
C THR A 36 3.35 -11.65 -34.91
N THR A 37 3.99 -11.46 -36.07
CA THR A 37 3.75 -12.25 -37.29
C THR A 37 4.80 -13.35 -37.48
N ALA A 38 5.81 -13.39 -36.61
CA ALA A 38 6.92 -14.32 -36.64
C ALA A 38 6.72 -15.43 -35.61
N THR A 39 6.85 -16.68 -36.05
CA THR A 39 6.86 -17.86 -35.17
C THR A 39 8.30 -18.18 -34.75
N SER A 40 8.59 -18.07 -33.46
CA SER A 40 9.88 -18.44 -32.88
C SER A 40 9.68 -18.87 -31.42
N LYS A 41 10.30 -19.99 -31.04
CA LYS A 41 10.29 -20.50 -29.66
C LYS A 41 10.78 -19.47 -28.64
N GLY A 42 11.70 -18.59 -29.03
CA GLY A 42 12.16 -17.49 -28.17
C GLY A 42 11.07 -16.45 -27.92
N LEU A 43 10.29 -16.11 -28.95
CA LEU A 43 9.17 -15.17 -28.81
C LEU A 43 8.06 -15.76 -27.94
N ASP A 44 7.79 -17.06 -28.06
CA ASP A 44 6.80 -17.74 -27.22
C ASP A 44 7.19 -17.69 -25.73
N LEU A 45 8.46 -17.98 -25.42
CA LEU A 45 9.01 -17.87 -24.06
C LEU A 45 8.91 -16.46 -23.49
N TYR A 46 9.22 -15.43 -24.29
CA TYR A 46 9.09 -14.05 -23.83
C TYR A 46 7.63 -13.70 -23.51
N GLN A 47 6.68 -14.12 -24.36
CA GLN A 47 5.27 -13.87 -24.13
C GLN A 47 4.79 -14.53 -22.83
N GLU A 48 5.18 -15.78 -22.60
CA GLU A 48 4.89 -16.51 -21.36
C GLU A 48 5.44 -15.78 -20.14
N GLN A 49 6.72 -15.41 -20.15
CA GLN A 49 7.36 -14.68 -19.05
C GLN A 49 6.70 -13.34 -18.73
N PHE A 50 6.32 -12.58 -19.75
CA PHE A 50 5.61 -11.31 -19.54
C PHE A 50 4.20 -11.51 -18.97
N ASN A 51 3.51 -12.58 -19.38
CA ASN A 51 2.21 -12.94 -18.80
C ASN A 51 2.35 -13.36 -17.33
N GLU A 52 3.36 -14.16 -17.00
CA GLU A 52 3.68 -14.55 -15.62
C GLU A 52 4.04 -13.33 -14.77
N LEU A 53 4.89 -12.44 -15.28
CA LEU A 53 5.28 -11.20 -14.60
C LEU A 53 4.06 -10.31 -14.34
N HIS A 54 3.17 -10.16 -15.33
CA HIS A 54 1.93 -9.40 -15.15
C HIS A 54 1.07 -10.02 -14.03
N SER A 55 0.90 -11.35 -14.02
CA SER A 55 0.16 -12.05 -12.96
C SER A 55 0.78 -11.83 -11.57
N LEU A 56 2.12 -11.90 -11.49
CA LEU A 56 2.87 -11.64 -10.27
C LEU A 56 2.67 -10.20 -9.77
N VAL A 57 2.74 -9.21 -10.66
CA VAL A 57 2.53 -7.79 -10.31
C VAL A 57 1.11 -7.58 -9.78
N GLN A 58 0.10 -8.18 -10.39
CA GLN A 58 -1.30 -8.06 -9.94
C GLN A 58 -1.50 -8.72 -8.56
N THR A 59 -0.89 -9.88 -8.35
CA THR A 59 -0.92 -10.58 -7.05
C THR A 59 -0.25 -9.73 -5.97
N TYR A 60 0.93 -9.17 -6.27
CA TYR A 60 1.65 -8.32 -5.34
C TYR A 60 0.89 -7.03 -5.01
N ALA A 61 0.23 -6.41 -6.00
CA ALA A 61 -0.63 -5.25 -5.76
C ALA A 61 -1.80 -5.56 -4.79
N THR A 62 -2.35 -6.76 -4.86
CA THR A 62 -3.41 -7.23 -3.94
C THR A 62 -2.87 -7.46 -2.52
N LEU A 63 -1.65 -7.99 -2.40
CA LEU A 63 -0.98 -8.13 -1.10
C LEU A 63 -0.73 -6.74 -0.47
N LEU A 64 -0.18 -5.81 -1.25
CA LEU A 64 0.06 -4.44 -0.80
C LEU A 64 -1.23 -3.72 -0.37
N GLU A 65 -2.36 -3.99 -1.01
CA GLU A 65 -3.66 -3.46 -0.57
C GLU A 65 -3.99 -3.85 0.86
N THR A 66 -3.79 -5.14 1.18
CA THR A 66 -4.05 -5.70 2.50
C THR A 66 -3.12 -5.08 3.54
N ASP A 67 -1.82 -5.01 3.23
CA ASP A 67 -0.82 -4.45 4.13
C ASP A 67 -1.06 -2.96 4.40
N ILE A 68 -1.37 -2.17 3.37
CA ILE A 68 -1.68 -0.74 3.53
C ILE A 68 -2.92 -0.54 4.40
N ALA A 69 -3.95 -1.38 4.23
CA ALA A 69 -5.15 -1.31 5.07
C ALA A 69 -4.84 -1.65 6.54
N LEU A 70 -4.01 -2.67 6.79
CA LEU A 70 -3.55 -3.02 8.13
C LEU A 70 -2.71 -1.91 8.77
N MET A 71 -1.80 -1.30 8.01
CA MET A 71 -1.01 -0.15 8.47
C MET A 71 -1.91 1.02 8.84
N ALA A 72 -2.88 1.36 7.98
CA ALA A 72 -3.84 2.44 8.22
C ALA A 72 -4.69 2.19 9.48
N GLY A 73 -5.18 0.97 9.67
CA GLY A 73 -5.93 0.58 10.86
C GLY A 73 -5.09 0.65 12.14
N THR A 74 -3.89 0.08 12.10
CA THR A 74 -2.96 0.07 13.25
C THR A 74 -2.58 1.50 13.66
N GLY A 75 -2.27 2.38 12.71
CA GLY A 75 -1.94 3.77 13.01
C GLY A 75 -3.09 4.55 13.65
N LYS A 76 -4.33 4.31 13.23
CA LYS A 76 -5.52 4.89 13.87
C LYS A 76 -5.67 4.42 15.33
N GLU A 77 -5.49 3.12 15.58
CA GLU A 77 -5.57 2.57 16.94
C GLU A 77 -4.43 3.10 17.84
N MET A 78 -3.23 3.27 17.30
CA MET A 78 -2.13 3.92 18.02
C MET A 78 -2.47 5.36 18.40
N HIS A 79 -2.98 6.16 17.46
CA HIS A 79 -3.38 7.54 17.72
C HIS A 79 -4.50 7.64 18.77
N ARG A 80 -5.49 6.73 18.69
CA ARG A 80 -6.57 6.63 19.68
C ARG A 80 -6.03 6.27 21.06
N THR A 81 -5.18 5.25 21.14
CA THR A 81 -4.58 4.79 22.40
C THR A 81 -3.77 5.89 23.05
N ASP A 82 -2.98 6.61 22.26
CA ASP A 82 -2.15 7.70 22.72
C ASP A 82 -2.95 8.90 23.24
N SER A 83 -4.07 9.22 22.57
CA SER A 83 -5.01 10.24 23.04
C SER A 83 -5.65 9.87 24.38
N VAL A 84 -6.07 8.61 24.54
CA VAL A 84 -6.65 8.10 25.80
C VAL A 84 -5.62 8.13 26.93
N LEU A 85 -4.37 7.72 26.65
CA LEU A 85 -3.28 7.77 27.63
C LEU A 85 -3.01 9.21 28.09
N GLY A 86 -2.89 10.16 27.16
CA GLY A 86 -2.66 11.55 27.52
C GLY A 86 -3.81 12.17 28.32
N GLN A 87 -5.07 11.85 27.99
CA GLN A 87 -6.23 12.27 28.79
C GLN A 87 -6.19 11.71 30.22
N ASN A 88 -5.84 10.43 30.37
CA ASN A 88 -5.78 9.78 31.68
C ASN A 88 -4.60 10.28 32.54
N MET A 89 -3.47 10.60 31.91
CA MET A 89 -2.26 11.05 32.62
C MET A 89 -2.30 12.54 32.97
N PHE A 90 -3.02 13.36 32.19
CA PHE A 90 -3.06 14.81 32.35
C PHE A 90 -4.50 15.37 32.33
N PRO A 91 -5.39 14.94 33.25
CA PRO A 91 -6.81 15.30 33.21
C PRO A 91 -7.09 16.80 33.41
N GLY A 92 -6.15 17.56 33.98
CA GLY A 92 -6.29 19.01 34.27
C GLY A 92 -5.70 19.96 33.23
N LEU A 93 -5.16 19.45 32.11
CA LEU A 93 -4.59 20.26 31.01
C LEU A 93 -5.51 20.34 29.79
N GLN A 94 -6.80 20.04 29.96
CA GLN A 94 -7.83 20.12 28.92
C GLN A 94 -8.20 21.55 28.58
#